data_AF-A0A1H8VSB2-F1
#
_entry.id   AF-A0A1H8VSB2-F1
#
_cell.length_a   1.000
_cell.length_b   1.000
_cell.length_c   1.000
_cell.angle_alpha   90.00
_cell.angle_beta   90.00
_cell.angle_gamma   90.00
#
_symmetry.space_group_name_H-M   'P 1'
#
loop_
_entity.id
_entity.type
_entity.pdbx_description
1 polymer ?
#
loop_
_entity_poly.entity_id
_entity_poly.type
_entity_poly.pdbx_seq_one_letter_code
_entity_poly.pdbx_strand_id
1 'polypeptide(L)'
;MAKMKQRVIGLIGIVSRMANWNADFSGLPKTTSDGNIFGSDKALKYSMKRLWELNGEKVLYIRSYKVGKGKEGEKLQPRDLQERYQYLFEESVAKDSVTVLKRLFSCVDVMNFGATFAVEGQNIGLTGAVQIGQGFNKYEDANVEVQDILSPFRNSNEKSQGNDATSIGKKIMVDEAHYVYPFTVNPNHYDHYAGLPGLTEFEGYTTEAYAVFKEGALLGATALQTNSKSGSENAFSLFIVMKAGSLAYLPNLDPYVTVYKQDNKTVYDLSALEPILAGSREQIEQIELYLNPYTTEVRLAAEGLRRYNLITRAVL
;
A
#
# COMPACT_ATOMS: atom_id res chain seq x y z
N MET A 1 -2.26 -24.16 0.00
CA MET A 1 -1.63 -23.00 0.67
C MET A 1 -1.74 -23.21 2.16
N ALA A 2 -0.71 -22.90 2.95
CA ALA A 2 -0.75 -23.13 4.39
C ALA A 2 -1.51 -21.99 5.11
N LYS A 3 -2.43 -22.35 6.02
CA LYS A 3 -3.15 -21.36 6.84
C LYS A 3 -2.18 -20.61 7.76
N MET A 4 -2.23 -19.27 7.72
CA MET A 4 -1.52 -18.42 8.67
C MET A 4 -2.31 -18.31 9.98
N LYS A 5 -1.62 -18.38 11.13
CA LYS A 5 -2.26 -18.31 12.46
C LYS A 5 -1.77 -17.13 13.31
N GLN A 6 -0.68 -16.50 12.89
CA GLN A 6 -0.06 -15.39 13.58
C GLN A 6 -0.70 -14.06 13.17
N ARG A 7 -0.95 -13.20 14.15
CA ARG A 7 -1.22 -11.78 13.88
C ARG A 7 0.10 -11.05 13.67
N VAL A 8 0.09 -10.03 12.83
CA VAL A 8 1.26 -9.16 12.62
C VAL A 8 0.84 -7.71 12.83
N ILE A 9 1.63 -6.96 13.59
CA ILE A 9 1.44 -5.52 13.78
C ILE A 9 2.74 -4.85 13.33
N GLY A 10 2.66 -3.71 12.66
CA GLY A 10 3.87 -3.12 12.11
C GLY A 10 3.73 -1.72 11.56
N LEU A 11 4.84 -1.26 10.98
CA LEU A 11 5.00 0.05 10.37
C LEU A 11 5.63 -0.08 8.99
N ILE A 12 5.21 0.75 8.06
CA ILE A 12 5.85 0.93 6.75
C ILE A 12 6.21 2.41 6.62
N GLY A 13 7.51 2.70 6.56
CA GLY A 13 8.02 4.05 6.34
C GLY A 13 8.30 4.29 4.87
N ILE A 14 7.69 5.33 4.30
CA ILE A 14 7.94 5.79 2.94
C ILE A 14 8.59 7.17 3.02
N VAL A 15 9.73 7.33 2.37
CA VAL A 15 10.33 8.64 2.12
C VAL A 15 9.90 9.14 0.75
N SER A 16 9.66 10.44 0.60
CA SER A 16 9.34 11.09 -0.67
C SER A 16 10.17 12.36 -0.82
N ARG A 17 11.09 12.40 -1.80
CA ARG A 17 11.95 13.56 -2.08
C ARG A 17 11.71 14.07 -3.49
N MET A 18 11.48 15.36 -3.66
CA MET A 18 11.14 15.97 -4.95
C MET A 18 10.07 15.18 -5.72
N ALA A 19 9.10 14.65 -4.97
CA ALA A 19 8.05 13.76 -5.46
C ALA A 19 6.73 14.03 -4.74
N ASN A 20 5.63 13.58 -5.33
CA ASN A 20 4.30 13.75 -4.76
C ASN A 20 3.70 12.38 -4.48
N TRP A 21 3.92 11.83 -3.29
CA TRP A 21 3.52 10.46 -2.95
C TRP A 21 2.00 10.23 -3.03
N ASN A 22 1.19 11.18 -2.56
CA ASN A 22 -0.26 11.12 -2.71
C ASN A 22 -0.83 12.53 -2.94
N ALA A 23 -1.30 12.78 -4.16
CA ALA A 23 -1.98 14.03 -4.49
C ALA A 23 -3.48 13.98 -4.14
N ASP A 24 -4.06 15.14 -3.85
CA ASP A 24 -5.50 15.37 -3.83
C ASP A 24 -6.03 15.71 -5.25
N PHE A 25 -7.29 16.14 -5.34
CA PHE A 25 -7.90 16.47 -6.64
C PHE A 25 -7.36 17.75 -7.28
N SER A 26 -6.69 18.62 -6.52
CA SER A 26 -6.02 19.83 -7.03
C SER A 26 -4.60 19.55 -7.51
N GLY A 27 -4.05 18.36 -7.20
CA GLY A 27 -2.67 17.98 -7.50
C GLY A 27 -1.70 18.28 -6.36
N LEU A 28 -2.14 18.96 -5.29
CA LEU A 28 -1.34 19.19 -4.09
C LEU A 28 -1.14 17.88 -3.31
N PRO A 29 -0.02 17.71 -2.59
CA PRO A 29 0.10 16.65 -1.59
C PRO A 29 -1.12 16.69 -0.66
N LYS A 30 -1.70 15.53 -0.36
CA LYS A 30 -2.88 15.45 0.51
C LYS A 30 -2.55 16.00 1.89
N THR A 31 -3.45 16.86 2.38
CA THR A 31 -3.29 17.56 3.64
C THR A 31 -4.61 17.52 4.42
N THR A 32 -4.53 17.43 5.75
CA THR A 32 -5.71 17.60 6.62
C THR A 32 -6.16 19.06 6.65
N SER A 33 -7.32 19.33 7.27
CA SER A 33 -7.76 20.71 7.56
C SER A 33 -6.70 21.52 8.32
N ASP A 34 -5.97 20.84 9.20
CA ASP A 34 -5.00 21.45 10.11
C ASP A 34 -3.59 21.56 9.49
N GLY A 35 -3.43 21.30 8.19
CA GLY A 35 -2.15 21.47 7.50
C GLY A 35 -1.22 20.24 7.53
N ASN A 36 -1.63 19.12 8.14
CA ASN A 36 -0.78 17.93 8.20
C ASN A 36 -0.80 17.15 6.88
N ILE A 37 0.37 17.04 6.24
CA ILE A 37 0.55 16.24 5.03
C ILE A 37 0.41 14.75 5.36
N PHE A 38 -0.36 14.00 4.58
CA PHE A 38 -0.50 12.56 4.75
C PHE A 38 -0.68 11.84 3.42
N GLY A 39 -0.24 10.58 3.37
CA GLY A 39 -0.53 9.67 2.29
C GLY A 39 -1.64 8.71 2.71
N SER A 40 -2.66 8.53 1.86
CA SER A 40 -3.75 7.63 2.21
C SER A 40 -3.35 6.16 2.15
N ASP A 41 -4.01 5.31 2.93
CA ASP A 41 -3.83 3.84 2.85
C ASP A 41 -4.07 3.32 1.43
N LYS A 42 -4.93 3.99 0.66
CA LYS A 42 -5.21 3.67 -0.75
C LYS A 42 -4.00 3.90 -1.65
N ALA A 43 -3.17 4.92 -1.38
CA ALA A 43 -1.96 5.17 -2.15
C ALA A 43 -0.92 4.06 -1.92
N LEU A 44 -0.73 3.64 -0.67
CA LEU A 44 0.17 2.53 -0.35
C LEU A 44 -0.37 1.20 -0.88
N LYS A 45 -1.66 0.89 -0.70
CA LYS A 45 -2.28 -0.30 -1.28
C LYS A 45 -2.15 -0.31 -2.81
N TYR A 46 -2.29 0.84 -3.47
CA TYR A 46 -2.13 0.94 -4.92
C TYR A 46 -0.71 0.60 -5.38
N SER A 47 0.32 1.06 -4.67
CA SER A 47 1.71 0.74 -5.04
C SER A 47 1.98 -0.77 -4.93
N MET A 48 1.48 -1.40 -3.87
CA MET A 48 1.54 -2.87 -3.70
C MET A 48 0.79 -3.60 -4.81
N LYS A 49 -0.43 -3.18 -5.12
CA LYS A 49 -1.24 -3.77 -6.19
C LYS A 49 -0.59 -3.67 -7.56
N ARG A 50 0.08 -2.55 -7.87
CA ARG A 50 0.83 -2.42 -9.13
C ARG A 50 2.03 -3.35 -9.19
N LEU A 51 2.77 -3.49 -8.09
CA LEU A 51 3.84 -4.47 -8.00
C LEU A 51 3.32 -5.90 -8.23
N TRP A 52 2.21 -6.27 -7.59
CA TRP A 52 1.63 -7.61 -7.76
C TRP A 52 1.12 -7.85 -9.18
N GLU A 53 0.45 -6.88 -9.79
CA GLU A 53 0.00 -6.99 -11.19
C GLU A 53 1.19 -7.13 -12.17
N LEU A 54 2.29 -6.40 -11.93
CA LEU A 54 3.52 -6.54 -12.72
C LEU A 54 4.17 -7.93 -12.56
N ASN A 55 4.01 -8.54 -11.39
CA ASN A 55 4.48 -9.89 -11.12
C ASN A 55 3.54 -10.99 -11.65
N GLY A 56 2.43 -10.63 -12.32
CA GLY A 56 1.48 -11.57 -12.89
C GLY A 56 0.40 -12.06 -11.92
N GLU A 57 0.30 -11.48 -10.72
CA GLU A 57 -0.73 -11.84 -9.76
C GLU A 57 -2.12 -11.33 -10.19
N LYS A 58 -3.17 -12.07 -9.81
CA LYS A 58 -4.55 -11.61 -10.01
C LYS A 58 -4.90 -10.50 -9.03
N VAL A 59 -5.10 -9.30 -9.56
CA VAL A 59 -5.47 -8.10 -8.79
C VAL A 59 -6.81 -7.56 -9.29
N LEU A 60 -7.86 -7.63 -8.47
CA LEU A 60 -9.22 -7.25 -8.87
C LEU A 60 -9.44 -5.73 -8.83
N TYR A 61 -9.13 -5.08 -7.72
CA TYR A 61 -9.40 -3.65 -7.51
C TYR A 61 -8.22 -2.79 -7.96
N ILE A 62 -7.97 -2.81 -9.27
CA ILE A 62 -7.01 -1.95 -9.94
C ILE A 62 -7.55 -1.54 -11.33
N ARG A 63 -7.29 -0.29 -11.72
CA ARG A 63 -7.84 0.26 -12.96
C ARG A 63 -7.23 -0.46 -14.17
N SER A 64 -8.09 -0.90 -15.08
CA SER A 64 -7.71 -1.48 -16.36
C SER A 64 -8.60 -0.96 -17.48
N TYR A 65 -8.19 -1.14 -18.74
CA TYR A 65 -8.88 -0.55 -19.89
C TYR A 65 -9.22 -1.55 -20.97
N LYS A 66 -10.40 -1.39 -21.55
CA LYS A 66 -10.85 -2.09 -22.77
C LYS A 66 -11.01 -1.06 -23.90
N VAL A 67 -10.97 -1.55 -25.13
CA VAL A 67 -11.39 -0.76 -26.30
C VAL A 67 -12.90 -0.95 -26.46
N GLY A 68 -13.64 0.15 -26.53
CA GLY A 68 -15.09 0.15 -26.72
C GLY A 68 -15.53 1.03 -27.87
N LYS A 69 -16.79 0.92 -28.27
CA LYS A 69 -17.40 1.82 -29.26
C LYS A 69 -17.74 3.16 -28.61
N GLY A 70 -17.08 4.23 -29.05
CA GLY A 70 -17.46 5.61 -28.78
C GLY A 70 -18.36 6.18 -29.88
N LYS A 71 -18.82 7.43 -29.68
CA LYS A 71 -19.66 8.15 -30.67
C LYS A 71 -18.98 8.35 -32.04
N GLU A 72 -17.65 8.34 -32.07
CA GLU A 72 -16.82 8.60 -33.25
C GLU A 72 -15.72 7.53 -33.38
N GLY A 73 -16.12 6.25 -33.35
CA GLY A 73 -15.20 5.12 -33.47
C GLY A 73 -14.72 4.56 -32.13
N GLU A 74 -13.69 3.72 -32.18
CA GLU A 74 -13.17 3.01 -31.02
C GLU A 74 -12.47 3.95 -30.03
N LYS A 75 -12.77 3.80 -28.73
CA LYS A 75 -12.18 4.59 -27.65
C LYS A 75 -11.74 3.70 -26.51
N LEU A 76 -10.63 4.07 -25.88
CA LEU A 76 -10.15 3.44 -24.66
C LEU A 76 -11.08 3.83 -23.50
N GLN A 77 -11.64 2.86 -22.81
CA GLN A 77 -12.52 3.08 -21.66
C GLN A 77 -12.10 2.20 -20.47
N PRO A 78 -12.20 2.71 -19.23
CA PRO A 78 -12.00 1.88 -18.04
C PRO A 78 -12.98 0.71 -18.04
N ARG A 79 -12.53 -0.47 -17.58
CA ARG A 79 -13.43 -1.57 -17.24
C ARG A 79 -14.20 -1.23 -15.97
N ASP A 80 -15.48 -1.58 -15.94
CA ASP A 80 -16.20 -1.67 -14.67
C ASP A 80 -15.77 -2.93 -13.87
N LEU A 81 -16.37 -3.14 -12.70
CA LEU A 81 -16.01 -4.25 -11.82
C LEU A 81 -16.33 -5.62 -12.43
N GLN A 82 -17.47 -5.75 -13.11
CA GLN A 82 -17.90 -6.99 -13.75
C GLN A 82 -16.98 -7.33 -14.93
N GLU A 83 -16.61 -6.34 -15.71
CA GLU A 83 -15.70 -6.49 -16.84
C GLU A 83 -14.27 -6.79 -16.39
N ARG A 84 -13.82 -6.19 -15.29
CA ARG A 84 -12.51 -6.53 -14.70
C ARG A 84 -12.50 -7.95 -14.19
N TYR A 85 -13.58 -8.40 -13.54
CA TYR A 85 -13.74 -9.80 -13.13
C TYR A 85 -13.66 -10.73 -14.35
N GLN A 86 -14.45 -10.47 -15.40
CA GLN A 86 -14.45 -11.27 -16.63
C GLN A 86 -13.09 -11.29 -17.32
N TYR A 87 -12.36 -10.17 -17.30
CA TYR A 87 -11.01 -10.09 -17.83
C TYR A 87 -10.00 -10.96 -17.06
N LEU A 88 -10.15 -11.09 -15.74
CA LEU A 88 -9.22 -11.87 -14.91
C LEU A 88 -9.49 -13.37 -14.93
N PHE A 89 -10.74 -13.77 -15.17
CA PHE A 89 -11.17 -15.17 -15.12
C PHE A 89 -11.58 -15.74 -16.47
N GLU A 90 -11.67 -14.90 -17.51
CA GLU A 90 -12.17 -15.26 -18.84
C GLU A 90 -13.58 -15.88 -18.81
N GLU A 91 -14.34 -15.55 -17.77
CA GLU A 91 -15.65 -16.14 -17.48
C GLU A 91 -16.61 -15.09 -16.93
N SER A 92 -17.91 -15.26 -17.22
CA SER A 92 -18.95 -14.43 -16.64
C SER A 92 -19.06 -14.61 -15.13
N VAL A 93 -19.64 -13.62 -14.46
CA VAL A 93 -19.95 -13.70 -13.04
C VAL A 93 -20.95 -14.83 -12.84
N ALA A 94 -20.57 -15.84 -12.07
CA ALA A 94 -21.42 -16.99 -11.80
C ALA A 94 -22.63 -16.58 -10.95
N LYS A 95 -23.76 -17.29 -11.12
CA LYS A 95 -24.96 -17.08 -10.28
C LYS A 95 -24.78 -17.66 -8.87
N ASP A 96 -23.93 -18.66 -8.71
CA ASP A 96 -23.64 -19.25 -7.41
C ASP A 96 -22.53 -18.46 -6.70
N SER A 97 -22.80 -18.06 -5.46
CA SER A 97 -21.86 -17.25 -4.68
C SER A 97 -20.61 -18.04 -4.28
N VAL A 98 -20.65 -19.37 -4.25
CA VAL A 98 -19.49 -20.22 -3.92
C VAL A 98 -18.40 -20.08 -4.98
N THR A 99 -18.74 -20.20 -6.26
CA THR A 99 -17.79 -20.02 -7.37
C THR A 99 -17.24 -18.59 -7.41
N VAL A 100 -18.11 -17.60 -7.17
CA VAL A 100 -17.69 -16.20 -7.08
C VAL A 100 -16.70 -16.02 -5.94
N LEU A 101 -16.98 -16.54 -4.74
CA LEU A 101 -16.08 -16.46 -3.58
C LEU A 101 -14.73 -17.13 -3.85
N LYS A 102 -14.70 -18.33 -4.46
CA LYS A 102 -13.43 -19.00 -4.83
C LYS A 102 -12.56 -18.11 -5.71
N ARG A 103 -13.16 -17.47 -6.72
CA ARG A 103 -12.47 -16.55 -7.61
C ARG A 103 -12.02 -15.28 -6.89
N LEU A 104 -12.87 -14.71 -6.04
CA LEU A 104 -12.50 -13.55 -5.21
C LEU A 104 -11.30 -13.87 -4.31
N PHE A 105 -11.30 -15.00 -3.60
CA PHE A 105 -10.17 -15.42 -2.77
C PHE A 105 -8.92 -15.83 -3.56
N SER A 106 -9.02 -16.05 -4.87
CA SER A 106 -7.85 -16.25 -5.74
C SER A 106 -7.14 -14.94 -6.12
N CYS A 107 -7.75 -13.78 -5.84
CA CYS A 107 -7.12 -12.48 -6.05
C CYS A 107 -6.33 -12.05 -4.81
N VAL A 108 -5.03 -11.77 -4.97
CA VAL A 108 -4.15 -11.44 -3.84
C VAL A 108 -4.56 -10.15 -3.14
N ASP A 109 -5.15 -9.19 -3.85
CA ASP A 109 -5.61 -7.94 -3.26
C ASP A 109 -6.91 -8.09 -2.48
N VAL A 110 -7.74 -9.07 -2.85
CA VAL A 110 -8.93 -9.42 -2.08
C VAL A 110 -8.55 -10.15 -0.80
N MET A 111 -7.64 -11.13 -0.88
CA MET A 111 -7.11 -11.83 0.30
C MET A 111 -6.41 -10.90 1.30
N ASN A 112 -5.71 -9.88 0.80
CA ASN A 112 -5.02 -8.95 1.68
C ASN A 112 -5.92 -7.80 2.12
N PHE A 113 -6.61 -7.12 1.20
CA PHE A 113 -7.29 -5.86 1.50
C PHE A 113 -8.82 -5.94 1.49
N GLY A 114 -9.39 -7.09 1.14
CA GLY A 114 -10.82 -7.29 1.05
C GLY A 114 -11.43 -6.80 -0.25
N ALA A 115 -12.76 -6.90 -0.34
CA ALA A 115 -13.54 -6.56 -1.52
C ALA A 115 -14.96 -6.12 -1.13
N THR A 116 -15.50 -5.16 -1.87
CA THR A 116 -16.94 -4.89 -1.92
C THR A 116 -17.41 -5.24 -3.33
N PHE A 117 -17.71 -6.50 -3.56
CA PHE A 117 -18.08 -7.02 -4.87
C PHE A 117 -19.59 -6.89 -5.07
N ALA A 118 -20.00 -5.72 -5.61
CA ALA A 118 -21.39 -5.38 -5.90
C ALA A 118 -21.59 -5.35 -7.42
N VAL A 119 -22.03 -6.47 -7.98
CA VAL A 119 -22.39 -6.63 -9.40
C VAL A 119 -23.78 -7.26 -9.48
N GLU A 120 -24.44 -7.20 -10.63
CA GLU A 120 -25.80 -7.74 -10.76
C GLU A 120 -25.84 -9.23 -10.35
N GLY A 121 -26.73 -9.57 -9.40
CA GLY A 121 -26.88 -10.93 -8.87
C GLY A 121 -25.86 -11.35 -7.79
N GLN A 122 -24.84 -10.53 -7.47
CA GLN A 122 -23.87 -10.81 -6.41
C GLN A 122 -23.53 -9.55 -5.61
N ASN A 123 -23.76 -9.60 -4.29
CA ASN A 123 -23.38 -8.52 -3.37
C ASN A 123 -22.60 -9.12 -2.19
N ILE A 124 -21.27 -9.10 -2.30
CA ILE A 124 -20.37 -9.76 -1.35
C ILE A 124 -19.42 -8.71 -0.75
N GLY A 125 -19.49 -8.56 0.57
CA GLY A 125 -18.51 -7.81 1.36
C GLY A 125 -17.50 -8.76 2.00
N LEU A 126 -16.21 -8.55 1.74
CA LEU A 126 -15.09 -9.28 2.33
C LEU A 126 -14.19 -8.28 3.05
N THR A 127 -14.03 -8.45 4.37
CA THR A 127 -13.05 -7.67 5.12
C THR A 127 -11.66 -8.28 4.92
N GLY A 128 -10.70 -7.48 4.44
CA GLY A 128 -9.32 -7.92 4.24
C GLY A 128 -8.63 -8.37 5.53
N ALA A 129 -7.73 -9.36 5.42
CA ALA A 129 -6.87 -9.75 6.54
C ALA A 129 -5.91 -8.61 6.96
N VAL A 130 -5.54 -7.73 6.03
CA VAL A 130 -4.61 -6.61 6.25
C VAL A 130 -5.37 -5.29 6.32
N GLN A 131 -5.22 -4.58 7.44
CA GLN A 131 -5.72 -3.23 7.64
C GLN A 131 -4.54 -2.26 7.74
N ILE A 132 -4.53 -1.22 6.91
CA ILE A 132 -3.48 -0.20 6.85
C ILE A 132 -4.11 1.15 7.21
N GLY A 133 -3.49 1.89 8.13
CA GLY A 133 -3.90 3.24 8.50
C GLY A 133 -3.43 4.32 7.52
N GLN A 134 -3.76 5.58 7.80
CA GLN A 134 -3.19 6.70 7.02
C GLN A 134 -1.71 6.86 7.41
N GLY A 135 -0.85 7.14 6.42
CA GLY A 135 0.55 7.43 6.66
C GLY A 135 0.75 8.92 6.79
N PHE A 136 0.81 9.46 8.00
CA PHE A 136 1.10 10.88 8.21
C PHE A 136 2.57 11.16 7.95
N ASN A 137 2.87 12.33 7.36
CA ASN A 137 4.21 12.86 7.35
C ASN A 137 4.65 13.14 8.79
N LYS A 138 5.85 12.68 9.16
CA LYS A 138 6.45 12.85 10.49
C LYS A 138 7.65 13.79 10.50
N TYR A 139 7.98 14.39 9.35
CA TYR A 139 9.09 15.32 9.21
C TYR A 139 8.57 16.76 9.17
N GLU A 140 9.03 17.58 10.12
CA GLU A 140 8.48 18.92 10.34
C GLU A 140 8.86 19.92 9.25
N ASP A 141 10.04 19.78 8.63
CA ASP A 141 10.55 20.72 7.63
C ASP A 141 10.04 20.45 6.21
N ALA A 142 8.97 19.68 6.05
CA ALA A 142 8.43 19.33 4.73
C ALA A 142 7.73 20.54 4.06
N ASN A 143 8.18 20.90 2.87
CA ASN A 143 7.62 22.00 2.07
C ASN A 143 7.01 21.50 0.76
N VAL A 144 5.97 22.18 0.30
CA VAL A 144 5.36 21.92 -1.00
C VAL A 144 6.01 22.83 -2.05
N GLU A 145 6.60 22.21 -3.06
CA GLU A 145 7.26 22.85 -4.18
C GLU A 145 6.40 22.79 -5.44
N VAL A 146 6.33 23.91 -6.17
CA VAL A 146 5.62 24.01 -7.45
C VAL A 146 6.61 24.45 -8.52
N GLN A 147 6.78 23.61 -9.53
CA GLN A 147 7.64 23.91 -10.68
C GLN A 147 6.80 24.00 -11.95
N ASP A 148 7.00 25.05 -12.72
CA ASP A 148 6.45 25.17 -14.06
C ASP A 148 7.23 24.28 -15.03
N ILE A 149 6.50 23.54 -15.86
CA ILE A 149 7.05 22.63 -16.88
C ILE A 149 6.47 22.99 -18.23
N LEU A 150 7.33 23.24 -19.20
CA LEU A 150 6.92 23.47 -20.58
C LEU A 150 6.51 22.15 -21.24
N SER A 151 5.32 22.11 -21.83
CA SER A 151 4.90 21.05 -22.74
C SER A 151 5.73 21.14 -24.02
N PRO A 152 6.22 20.04 -24.60
CA PRO A 152 6.89 20.09 -25.90
C PRO A 152 5.90 20.36 -27.06
N PHE A 153 4.60 20.40 -26.79
CA PHE A 153 3.55 20.60 -27.78
C PHE A 153 2.97 22.02 -27.71
N ARG A 154 2.72 22.59 -28.88
CA ARG A 154 2.02 23.87 -29.07
C ARG A 154 0.63 23.82 -28.42
N ASN A 155 0.19 24.94 -27.85
CA ASN A 155 -1.15 25.06 -27.32
C ASN A 155 -2.18 24.92 -28.45
N SER A 156 -3.04 23.90 -28.39
CA SER A 156 -4.07 23.64 -29.41
C SER A 156 -5.27 24.59 -29.31
N ASN A 157 -5.29 25.48 -28.33
CA ASN A 157 -6.42 26.34 -28.05
C ASN A 157 -6.29 27.69 -28.77
N GLU A 158 -6.80 27.76 -30.01
CA GLU A 158 -6.69 28.91 -30.95
C GLU A 158 -7.20 30.26 -30.42
N LYS A 159 -7.86 30.29 -29.26
CA LYS A 159 -8.39 31.50 -28.62
C LYS A 159 -7.47 32.09 -27.53
N SER A 160 -6.33 31.46 -27.26
CA SER A 160 -5.37 31.96 -26.27
C SER A 160 -4.37 32.94 -26.90
N GLN A 161 -4.05 34.05 -26.23
CA GLN A 161 -2.90 34.86 -26.65
C GLN A 161 -1.64 34.00 -26.50
N GLY A 162 -0.97 33.68 -27.61
CA GLY A 162 0.15 32.73 -27.62
C GLY A 162 -0.18 31.34 -28.18
N ASN A 163 -1.07 31.24 -29.17
CA ASN A 163 -1.34 29.97 -29.86
C ASN A 163 -0.08 29.26 -30.36
N ASP A 164 0.97 29.99 -30.73
CA ASP A 164 2.28 29.43 -31.15
C ASP A 164 3.19 29.02 -29.98
N ALA A 165 2.80 29.31 -28.74
CA ALA A 165 3.56 28.98 -27.54
C ALA A 165 3.20 27.59 -27.00
N THR A 166 4.19 26.93 -26.39
CA THR A 166 4.02 25.70 -25.63
C THR A 166 3.17 25.94 -24.38
N SER A 167 2.27 25.02 -24.03
CA SER A 167 1.52 25.12 -22.78
C SER A 167 2.42 24.91 -21.57
N ILE A 168 2.22 25.70 -20.51
CA ILE A 168 2.93 25.55 -19.23
C ILE A 168 2.08 24.67 -18.31
N GLY A 169 2.56 23.46 -18.02
CA GLY A 169 2.05 22.59 -16.96
C GLY A 169 2.71 22.89 -15.62
N LYS A 170 2.16 22.34 -14.54
CA LYS A 170 2.76 22.44 -13.20
C LYS A 170 3.10 21.06 -12.67
N LYS A 171 4.28 20.91 -12.09
CA LYS A 171 4.66 19.77 -11.25
C LYS A 171 4.69 20.22 -9.80
N ILE A 172 3.77 19.66 -9.03
CA ILE A 172 3.64 19.91 -7.60
C ILE A 172 4.20 18.70 -6.86
N MET A 173 5.09 18.94 -5.91
CA MET A 173 5.78 17.91 -5.13
C MET A 173 6.09 18.39 -3.72
N VAL A 174 6.58 17.50 -2.87
CA VAL A 174 7.27 17.90 -1.63
C VAL A 174 8.78 17.87 -1.86
N ASP A 175 9.51 18.75 -1.19
CA ASP A 175 10.98 18.70 -1.13
C ASP A 175 11.44 17.40 -0.44
N GLU A 176 10.93 17.11 0.76
CA GLU A 176 11.09 15.89 1.51
C GLU A 176 9.91 15.66 2.48
N ALA A 177 9.31 14.46 2.44
CA ALA A 177 8.34 14.02 3.44
C ALA A 177 8.57 12.55 3.82
N HIS A 178 8.21 12.21 5.05
CA HIS A 178 8.39 10.87 5.62
C HIS A 178 7.07 10.35 6.16
N TYR A 179 6.38 9.56 5.35
CA TYR A 179 5.07 8.97 5.66
C TYR A 179 5.25 7.67 6.46
N VAL A 180 4.62 7.57 7.63
CA VAL A 180 4.67 6.36 8.48
C VAL A 180 3.30 5.71 8.57
N TYR A 181 3.15 4.56 7.93
CA TYR A 181 1.88 3.82 7.87
C TYR A 181 1.83 2.71 8.93
N PRO A 182 0.87 2.73 9.87
CA PRO A 182 0.62 1.57 10.70
C PRO A 182 -0.13 0.49 9.90
N PHE A 183 0.11 -0.77 10.19
CA PHE A 183 -0.71 -1.86 9.66
C PHE A 183 -0.91 -2.98 10.68
N THR A 184 -1.98 -3.74 10.46
CA THR A 184 -2.25 -4.99 11.16
C THR A 184 -2.63 -6.09 10.16
N VAL A 185 -2.18 -7.30 10.42
CA VAL A 185 -2.58 -8.53 9.73
C VAL A 185 -3.30 -9.39 10.75
N ASN A 186 -4.57 -9.70 10.47
CA ASN A 186 -5.40 -10.58 11.27
C ASN A 186 -5.89 -11.76 10.40
N PRO A 187 -5.25 -12.93 10.47
CA PRO A 187 -5.64 -14.08 9.66
C PRO A 187 -7.07 -14.58 9.94
N ASN A 188 -7.60 -14.27 11.12
CA ASN A 188 -8.90 -14.77 11.59
C ASN A 188 -10.09 -14.13 10.86
N HIS A 189 -9.89 -13.05 10.10
CA HIS A 189 -10.97 -12.39 9.32
C HIS A 189 -11.62 -13.29 8.27
N TYR A 190 -11.03 -14.45 7.96
CA TYR A 190 -11.59 -15.42 7.03
C TYR A 190 -12.05 -16.73 7.67
N ASP A 191 -11.99 -16.86 8.99
CA ASP A 191 -12.34 -18.11 9.68
C ASP A 191 -13.80 -18.50 9.45
N HIS A 192 -14.72 -17.54 9.31
CA HIS A 192 -16.14 -17.81 9.05
C HIS A 192 -16.45 -18.29 7.63
N TYR A 193 -15.48 -18.25 6.71
CA TYR A 193 -15.62 -18.86 5.38
C TYR A 193 -15.06 -20.28 5.34
N ALA A 194 -14.20 -20.66 6.29
CA ALA A 194 -13.62 -21.99 6.36
C ALA A 194 -14.71 -23.02 6.73
N GLY A 195 -14.78 -24.12 5.98
CA GLY A 195 -15.76 -25.18 6.20
C GLY A 195 -17.17 -24.91 5.67
N LEU A 196 -17.40 -23.79 4.97
CA LEU A 196 -18.67 -23.57 4.26
C LEU A 196 -18.87 -24.61 3.14
N PRO A 197 -20.11 -25.11 2.92
CA PRO A 197 -20.40 -26.04 1.83
C PRO A 197 -19.93 -25.50 0.48
N GLY A 198 -19.12 -26.30 -0.23
CA GLY A 198 -18.55 -25.93 -1.52
C GLY A 198 -17.23 -25.15 -1.46
N LEU A 199 -16.77 -24.71 -0.28
CA LEU A 199 -15.45 -24.10 -0.02
C LEU A 199 -14.52 -25.02 0.76
N THR A 200 -14.57 -26.33 0.51
CA THR A 200 -13.88 -27.36 1.30
C THR A 200 -12.34 -27.25 1.30
N GLU A 201 -11.76 -26.59 0.29
CA GLU A 201 -10.31 -26.37 0.18
C GLU A 201 -9.86 -25.01 0.76
N PHE A 202 -10.80 -24.16 1.18
CA PHE A 202 -10.49 -22.84 1.72
C PHE A 202 -10.34 -22.93 3.24
N GLU A 203 -9.12 -22.73 3.73
CA GLU A 203 -8.80 -22.80 5.17
C GLU A 203 -8.69 -21.43 5.87
N GLY A 204 -8.80 -20.33 5.11
CA GLY A 204 -8.68 -18.96 5.60
C GLY A 204 -7.50 -18.21 4.96
N TYR A 205 -7.00 -17.19 5.66
CA TYR A 205 -5.84 -16.42 5.20
C TYR A 205 -4.56 -17.28 5.21
N THR A 206 -3.73 -17.12 4.19
CA THR A 206 -2.62 -18.03 3.92
C THR A 206 -1.26 -17.38 4.11
N THR A 207 -0.25 -18.20 4.41
CA THR A 207 1.15 -17.74 4.54
C THR A 207 1.68 -17.14 3.24
N GLU A 208 1.19 -17.63 2.10
CA GLU A 208 1.54 -17.18 0.76
C GLU A 208 0.94 -15.80 0.48
N ALA A 209 -0.33 -15.57 0.84
CA ALA A 209 -0.94 -14.24 0.74
C ALA A 209 -0.23 -13.21 1.62
N TYR A 210 0.20 -13.63 2.82
CA TYR A 210 1.03 -12.80 3.69
C TYR A 210 2.41 -12.51 3.12
N ALA A 211 3.07 -13.49 2.50
CA ALA A 211 4.36 -13.28 1.85
C ALA A 211 4.25 -12.24 0.71
N VAL A 212 3.18 -12.30 -0.10
CA VAL A 212 2.89 -11.30 -1.13
C VAL A 212 2.66 -9.90 -0.52
N PHE A 213 1.94 -9.82 0.61
CA PHE A 213 1.80 -8.56 1.35
C PHE A 213 3.13 -8.04 1.87
N LYS A 214 3.93 -8.89 2.52
CA LYS A 214 5.23 -8.52 3.08
C LYS A 214 6.17 -8.01 1.99
N GLU A 215 6.21 -8.65 0.83
CA GLU A 215 7.00 -8.14 -0.30
C GLU A 215 6.48 -6.78 -0.79
N GLY A 216 5.16 -6.62 -0.91
CA GLY A 216 4.54 -5.33 -1.22
C GLY A 216 4.88 -4.23 -0.21
N ALA A 217 4.88 -4.55 1.08
CA ALA A 217 5.26 -3.64 2.16
C ALA A 217 6.72 -3.22 2.11
N LEU A 218 7.60 -4.09 1.58
CA LEU A 218 9.03 -3.84 1.50
C LEU A 218 9.49 -3.16 0.20
N LEU A 219 8.72 -3.28 -0.89
CA LEU A 219 9.16 -2.85 -2.23
C LEU A 219 8.14 -1.98 -2.98
N GLY A 220 6.87 -2.00 -2.59
CA GLY A 220 5.78 -1.45 -3.41
C GLY A 220 5.92 0.03 -3.78
N ALA A 221 6.36 0.89 -2.86
CA ALA A 221 6.57 2.31 -3.16
C ALA A 221 7.77 2.50 -4.09
N THR A 222 8.89 1.85 -3.76
CA THR A 222 10.13 1.90 -4.55
C THR A 222 9.95 1.36 -5.96
N ALA A 223 9.07 0.38 -6.19
CA ALA A 223 8.83 -0.19 -7.52
C ALA A 223 7.87 0.64 -8.40
N LEU A 224 7.11 1.58 -7.82
CA LEU A 224 6.07 2.30 -8.57
C LEU A 224 6.63 3.31 -9.58
N GLN A 225 7.74 3.98 -9.25
CA GLN A 225 8.59 4.84 -10.10
C GLN A 225 7.90 5.44 -11.35
N THR A 226 6.90 6.29 -11.14
CA THR A 226 6.30 7.12 -12.21
C THR A 226 6.83 8.55 -12.13
N ASN A 227 6.57 9.40 -13.14
CA ASN A 227 7.04 10.80 -13.15
C ASN A 227 6.71 11.59 -11.86
N SER A 228 5.56 11.33 -11.22
CA SER A 228 5.18 11.99 -9.97
C SER A 228 5.67 11.27 -8.71
N LYS A 229 6.15 10.02 -8.83
CA LYS A 229 6.52 9.15 -7.70
C LYS A 229 8.00 8.77 -7.69
N SER A 230 8.81 9.25 -8.64
CA SER A 230 10.19 8.78 -8.86
C SER A 230 11.20 9.15 -7.76
N GLY A 231 10.76 9.83 -6.71
CA GLY A 231 11.53 10.06 -5.48
C GLY A 231 10.84 9.52 -4.24
N SER A 232 9.79 8.69 -4.39
CA SER A 232 9.12 8.01 -3.29
C SER A 232 9.61 6.57 -3.16
N GLU A 233 10.13 6.21 -1.99
CA GLU A 233 10.79 4.93 -1.74
C GLU A 233 10.43 4.36 -0.37
N ASN A 234 10.44 3.04 -0.25
CA ASN A 234 10.42 2.36 1.04
C ASN A 234 11.72 2.70 1.79
N ALA A 235 11.59 3.32 2.97
CA ALA A 235 12.72 3.66 3.84
C ALA A 235 12.97 2.57 4.88
N PHE A 236 11.90 2.09 5.53
CA PHE A 236 11.95 0.98 6.47
C PHE A 236 10.61 0.24 6.54
N SER A 237 10.61 -0.96 7.11
CA SER A 237 9.40 -1.67 7.51
C SER A 237 9.66 -2.51 8.76
N LEU A 238 8.77 -2.39 9.75
CA LEU A 238 8.80 -3.14 11.00
C LEU A 238 7.65 -4.16 11.00
N PHE A 239 7.96 -5.42 11.31
CA PHE A 239 7.00 -6.50 11.49
C PHE A 239 7.16 -7.10 12.87
N ILE A 240 6.11 -7.04 13.69
CA ILE A 240 6.02 -7.71 14.98
C ILE A 240 5.03 -8.86 14.81
N VAL A 241 5.58 -10.08 14.73
CA VAL A 241 4.83 -11.32 14.59
C VAL A 241 4.46 -11.82 15.98
N MET A 242 3.16 -11.92 16.24
CA MET A 242 2.64 -12.43 17.50
C MET A 242 2.60 -13.97 17.47
N LYS A 243 2.78 -14.61 18.62
CA LYS A 243 2.58 -16.07 18.75
C LYS A 243 1.17 -16.44 18.29
N ALA A 244 1.05 -17.60 17.65
CA ALA A 244 -0.24 -18.13 17.22
C ALA A 244 -1.26 -18.15 18.37
N GLY A 245 -2.46 -17.61 18.13
CA GLY A 245 -3.52 -17.52 19.13
C GLY A 245 -3.37 -16.39 20.16
N SER A 246 -2.30 -15.59 20.11
CA SER A 246 -2.13 -14.46 21.02
C SER A 246 -3.20 -13.38 20.79
N LEU A 247 -3.86 -13.00 21.87
CA LEU A 247 -4.84 -11.90 21.91
C LEU A 247 -4.25 -10.61 22.50
N ALA A 248 -2.92 -10.57 22.69
CA ALA A 248 -2.26 -9.39 23.25
C ALA A 248 -2.58 -8.14 22.42
N TYR A 249 -2.79 -7.04 23.14
CA TYR A 249 -3.07 -5.75 22.55
C TYR A 249 -1.75 -5.02 22.26
N LEU A 250 -1.57 -4.61 21.02
CA LEU A 250 -0.59 -3.61 20.62
C LEU A 250 -1.36 -2.45 19.98
N PRO A 251 -1.10 -1.19 20.38
CA PRO A 251 -1.72 -0.03 19.77
C PRO A 251 -1.26 0.15 18.32
N ASN A 252 -1.88 1.08 17.59
CA ASN A 252 -1.26 1.62 16.38
C ASN A 252 0.09 2.24 16.76
N LEU A 253 1.14 1.90 16.03
CA LEU A 253 2.52 2.20 16.43
C LEU A 253 3.02 3.55 15.90
N ASP A 254 2.36 4.12 14.89
CA ASP A 254 2.76 5.37 14.25
C ASP A 254 2.72 6.63 15.14
N PRO A 255 1.89 6.75 16.21
CA PRO A 255 1.96 7.90 17.11
C PRO A 255 3.26 7.96 17.92
N TYR A 256 3.95 6.82 18.05
CA TYR A 256 5.19 6.67 18.83
C TYR A 256 6.45 6.83 17.98
N VAL A 257 6.32 7.36 16.76
CA VAL A 257 7.42 7.56 15.81
C VAL A 257 7.72 9.03 15.64
N THR A 258 8.97 9.40 15.85
CA THR A 258 9.52 10.72 15.54
C THR A 258 10.53 10.62 14.40
N VAL A 259 10.57 11.61 13.52
CA VAL A 259 11.49 11.62 12.37
C VAL A 259 12.26 12.93 12.32
N TYR A 260 13.59 12.83 12.21
CA TYR A 260 14.51 13.98 12.13
C TYR A 260 15.77 13.65 11.33
N LYS A 261 16.59 14.67 11.07
CA LYS A 261 17.90 14.52 10.42
C LYS A 261 19.02 14.44 11.45
N GLN A 262 19.94 13.50 11.25
CA GLN A 262 21.20 13.42 12.00
C GLN A 262 22.28 12.81 11.11
N ASP A 263 23.50 13.37 11.12
CA ASP A 263 24.66 12.84 10.40
C ASP A 263 24.39 12.52 8.91
N ASN A 264 23.67 13.42 8.22
CA ASN A 264 23.21 13.27 6.83
C ASN A 264 22.28 12.09 6.54
N LYS A 265 21.75 11.42 7.57
CA LYS A 265 20.72 10.39 7.45
C LYS A 265 19.39 10.89 8.00
N THR A 266 18.31 10.28 7.53
CA THR A 266 17.03 10.37 8.22
C THR A 266 17.02 9.35 9.36
N VAL A 267 16.73 9.81 10.57
CA VAL A 267 16.48 8.96 11.74
C VAL A 267 14.99 8.79 11.93
N TYR A 268 14.55 7.54 12.01
CA TYR A 268 13.22 7.17 12.52
C TYR A 268 13.39 6.66 13.94
N ASP A 269 12.96 7.47 14.90
CA ASP A 269 13.05 7.15 16.32
C ASP A 269 11.79 6.41 16.78
N LEU A 270 11.96 5.13 17.09
CA LEU A 270 10.93 4.21 17.55
C LEU A 270 11.16 3.80 19.01
N SER A 271 12.05 4.49 19.75
CA SER A 271 12.42 4.14 21.13
C SER A 271 11.21 4.14 22.09
N ALA A 272 10.18 4.95 21.80
CA ALA A 272 8.93 4.94 22.55
C ALA A 272 8.16 3.60 22.47
N LEU A 273 8.49 2.71 21.52
CA LEU A 273 7.94 1.37 21.42
C LEU A 273 8.61 0.35 22.34
N GLU A 274 9.83 0.60 22.80
CA GLU A 274 10.63 -0.34 23.60
C GLU A 274 9.90 -0.85 24.85
N PRO A 275 9.32 0.01 25.72
CA PRO A 275 8.56 -0.46 26.89
C PRO A 275 7.30 -1.25 26.50
N ILE A 276 6.65 -0.92 25.37
CA ILE A 276 5.46 -1.64 24.87
C ILE A 276 5.84 -3.06 24.44
N LEU A 277 6.96 -3.19 23.71
CA LEU A 277 7.48 -4.47 23.24
C LEU A 277 7.99 -5.34 24.39
N ALA A 278 8.70 -4.74 25.36
CA ALA A 278 9.15 -5.44 26.57
C ALA A 278 7.96 -5.99 27.38
N GLY A 279 6.91 -5.17 27.58
CA GLY A 279 5.70 -5.59 28.30
C GLY A 279 4.91 -6.70 27.59
N SER A 280 5.08 -6.86 26.28
CA SER A 280 4.41 -7.90 25.47
C SER A 280 5.34 -9.02 25.03
N ARG A 281 6.57 -9.09 25.57
CA ARG A 281 7.64 -9.94 25.03
C ARG A 281 7.26 -11.42 24.92
N GLU A 282 6.60 -11.94 25.95
CA GLU A 282 6.18 -13.35 26.01
C GLU A 282 5.12 -13.71 24.95
N GLN A 283 4.44 -12.72 24.39
CA GLN A 283 3.40 -12.86 23.38
C GLN A 283 3.93 -12.70 21.95
N ILE A 284 5.16 -12.18 21.82
CA ILE A 284 5.82 -11.92 20.54
C ILE A 284 6.63 -13.16 20.12
N GLU A 285 6.38 -13.63 18.90
CA GLU A 285 7.14 -14.71 18.27
C GLU A 285 8.43 -14.18 17.64
N GLN A 286 8.32 -13.07 16.89
CA GLN A 286 9.46 -12.50 16.16
C GLN A 286 9.28 -10.99 15.94
N ILE A 287 10.39 -10.25 15.94
CA ILE A 287 10.44 -8.85 15.52
C ILE A 287 11.45 -8.72 14.39
N GLU A 288 11.02 -8.20 13.25
CA GLU A 288 11.85 -7.98 12.07
C GLU A 288 11.81 -6.52 11.64
N LEU A 289 12.98 -5.94 11.41
CA LEU A 289 13.14 -4.59 10.93
C LEU A 289 13.97 -4.59 9.66
N TYR A 290 13.36 -4.16 8.56
CA TYR A 290 14.02 -3.92 7.29
C TYR A 290 14.25 -2.42 7.14
N LEU A 291 15.47 -1.98 6.84
CA LEU A 291 15.78 -0.57 6.62
C LEU A 291 16.80 -0.37 5.50
N ASN A 292 16.79 0.78 4.84
CA ASN A 292 17.88 1.19 3.95
C ASN A 292 19.03 1.77 4.79
N PRO A 293 20.11 1.02 5.08
CA PRO A 293 21.14 1.47 6.04
C PRO A 293 22.00 2.63 5.50
N TYR A 294 21.93 2.90 4.20
CA TYR A 294 22.72 3.95 3.55
C TYR A 294 22.14 5.35 3.77
N THR A 295 20.82 5.47 3.82
CA THR A 295 20.12 6.77 3.94
C THR A 295 19.33 6.91 5.23
N THR A 296 19.11 5.80 5.96
CA THR A 296 18.19 5.72 7.08
C THR A 296 18.82 5.06 8.30
N GLU A 297 18.56 5.61 9.47
CA GLU A 297 18.76 4.97 10.78
C GLU A 297 17.38 4.74 11.42
N VAL A 298 17.20 3.59 12.08
CA VAL A 298 15.99 3.30 12.85
C VAL A 298 16.39 2.98 14.28
N ARG A 299 15.96 3.80 15.24
CA ARG A 299 16.26 3.62 16.66
C ARG A 299 15.18 2.78 17.32
N LEU A 300 15.51 1.52 17.55
CA LEU A 300 14.66 0.57 18.25
C LEU A 300 15.53 -0.51 18.89
N ALA A 301 15.48 -0.64 20.21
CA ALA A 301 16.06 -1.75 20.95
C ALA A 301 14.95 -2.66 21.48
N ALA A 302 14.91 -3.90 21.00
CA ALA A 302 13.98 -4.89 21.51
C ALA A 302 14.64 -6.27 21.54
N GLU A 303 14.30 -7.07 22.56
CA GLU A 303 14.81 -8.43 22.68
C GLU A 303 14.35 -9.28 21.47
N GLY A 304 15.30 -9.95 20.82
CA GLY A 304 15.02 -10.76 19.64
C GLY A 304 14.77 -9.97 18.34
N LEU A 305 15.00 -8.65 18.32
CA LEU A 305 14.94 -7.83 17.11
C LEU A 305 15.97 -8.31 16.08
N ARG A 306 15.49 -8.68 14.90
CA ARG A 306 16.32 -9.01 13.74
C ARG A 306 16.31 -7.86 12.76
N ARG A 307 17.50 -7.39 12.36
CA ARG A 307 17.66 -6.30 11.40
C ARG A 307 18.10 -6.84 10.05
N TYR A 308 17.53 -6.27 9.00
CA TYR A 308 17.79 -6.65 7.63
C TYR A 308 18.00 -5.42 6.76
N ASN A 309 18.89 -5.54 5.80
CA ASN A 309 19.06 -4.56 4.75
C ASN A 309 17.84 -4.64 3.83
N LEU A 310 17.12 -3.53 3.67
CA LEU A 310 15.94 -3.45 2.84
C LEU A 310 16.27 -3.72 1.36
N ILE A 311 17.44 -3.33 0.88
CA ILE A 311 17.83 -3.49 -0.53
C ILE A 311 18.24 -4.93 -0.82
N THR A 312 19.18 -5.47 -0.03
CA THR A 312 19.79 -6.79 -0.31
C THR A 312 19.10 -7.95 0.39
N ARG A 313 18.20 -7.66 1.34
CA ARG A 313 17.58 -8.64 2.26
C ARG A 313 18.56 -9.36 3.20
N ALA A 314 19.84 -8.99 3.21
CA ALA A 314 20.86 -9.56 4.09
C ALA A 314 20.67 -9.10 5.55
N VAL A 315 21.14 -9.91 6.50
CA VAL A 315 21.15 -9.55 7.94
C VAL A 315 22.11 -8.37 8.18
N LEU A 316 21.72 -7.46 9.07
CA LEU A 316 22.53 -6.31 9.53
C LEU A 316 23.08 -6.55 10.94
#